data_AF-A0A6G1RKE5-F1
#
_entry.id   AF-A0A6G1RKE5-F1
#
_cell.length_a   1.000
_cell.length_b   1.000
_cell.length_c   1.000
_cell.angle_alpha   90.00
_cell.angle_beta   90.00
_cell.angle_gamma   90.00
#
_symmetry.space_group_name_H-M   'P 1'
#
loop_
_entity.id
_entity.type
_entity.pdbx_description
1 polymer ?
#
loop_
_entity_poly.entity_id
_entity_poly.type
_entity_poly.pdbx_seq_one_letter_code
_entity_poly.pdbx_strand_id
1 'polypeptide(L)'
;RKVKLTQEVRVHLLEQLSGLQGRQQRDAELLEDIRSYSKQRAAIEREYGQALQRLASQFGKRDWQRGRGEAGDSRNAVAVWKGVIEGTTHAGQVRVTASESYRALATEAARTARLSKERMLKKG
;
A
#
# COMPACT_ATOMS: atom_id res chain seq x y z
N ARG A 1 56.02 -10.37 15.25
CA ARG A 1 54.81 -11.25 15.24
C ARG A 1 53.58 -10.55 15.81
N LYS A 2 53.62 -9.99 17.04
CA LYS A 2 52.47 -9.34 17.70
C LYS A 2 51.82 -8.19 16.90
N VAL A 3 52.64 -7.30 16.32
CA VAL A 3 52.16 -6.16 15.50
C VAL A 3 51.40 -6.62 14.25
N LYS A 4 51.84 -7.69 13.56
CA LYS A 4 51.15 -8.24 12.39
C LYS A 4 49.76 -8.78 12.74
N LEU A 5 49.67 -9.52 13.85
CA LEU A 5 48.41 -10.07 14.35
C LEU A 5 47.40 -8.95 14.70
N THR A 6 47.86 -7.88 15.34
CA THR A 6 47.01 -6.71 15.65
C THR A 6 46.53 -6.00 14.38
N GLN A 7 47.38 -5.89 13.36
CA GLN A 7 47.02 -5.30 12.07
C GLN A 7 45.95 -6.14 11.36
N GLU A 8 46.10 -7.47 11.33
CA GLU A 8 45.14 -8.40 10.74
C GLU A 8 43.77 -8.34 11.42
N VAL A 9 43.73 -8.30 12.75
CA VAL A 9 42.48 -8.11 13.51
C VAL A 9 41.82 -6.78 13.18
N ARG A 10 42.61 -5.69 13.08
CA ARG A 10 42.09 -4.37 12.71
C ARG A 10 41.47 -4.38 11.32
N VAL A 11 42.13 -5.01 10.35
CA VAL A 11 41.61 -5.16 8.99
C VAL A 11 40.29 -5.91 9.00
N HIS A 12 40.22 -7.04 9.69
CA HIS A 12 38.99 -7.83 9.77
C HIS A 12 37.83 -7.06 10.40
N LEU A 13 38.09 -6.30 11.47
CA LEU A 13 37.07 -5.46 12.11
C LEU A 13 36.54 -4.37 11.16
N LEU A 14 37.41 -3.76 10.36
CA LEU A 14 37.01 -2.74 9.37
C LEU A 14 36.16 -3.35 8.25
N GLU A 15 36.52 -4.54 7.77
CA GLU A 15 35.73 -5.28 6.77
C GLU A 15 34.34 -5.63 7.31
N GLN A 16 34.26 -6.13 8.55
CA GLN A 16 32.99 -6.42 9.21
C GLN A 16 32.12 -5.16 9.36
N LEU A 17 32.72 -4.04 9.77
CA LEU A 17 32.02 -2.76 9.91
C LEU A 17 31.49 -2.26 8.56
N SER A 18 32.31 -2.33 7.51
CA SER A 18 31.92 -1.95 6.14
C SER A 18 30.76 -2.82 5.63
N GLY A 19 30.81 -4.13 5.88
CA GLY A 19 29.73 -5.05 5.54
C GLY A 19 28.41 -4.72 6.25
N LEU A 20 28.47 -4.37 7.53
CA LEU A 20 27.30 -3.93 8.30
C LEU A 20 26.73 -2.61 7.78
N GLN A 21 27.58 -1.62 7.50
CA GLN A 21 27.15 -0.34 6.92
C GLN A 21 26.49 -0.53 5.55
N GLY A 22 27.09 -1.37 4.69
CA GLY A 22 26.53 -1.69 3.38
C GLY A 22 25.20 -2.45 3.46
N ARG A 23 25.00 -3.31 4.46
CA ARG A 23 23.69 -3.93 4.71
C ARG A 23 22.65 -2.88 5.13
N GLN A 24 23.02 -2.02 6.06
CA GLN A 24 22.11 -1.00 6.56
C GLN A 24 21.68 0.00 5.48
N GLN A 25 22.60 0.39 4.59
CA GLN A 25 22.30 1.26 3.47
C GLN A 25 21.25 0.61 2.55
N ARG A 26 21.41 -0.67 2.23
CA ARG A 26 20.44 -1.43 1.44
C ARG A 26 19.08 -1.54 2.13
N ASP A 27 19.05 -1.76 3.44
CA ASP A 27 17.80 -1.80 4.21
C ASP A 27 17.08 -0.42 4.18
N ALA A 28 17.83 0.68 4.20
CA ALA A 28 17.28 2.03 4.09
C ALA A 28 16.70 2.31 2.69
N GLU A 29 17.39 1.89 1.63
CA GLU A 29 16.91 1.97 0.24
C GLU A 29 15.63 1.15 0.06
N LEU A 30 15.58 -0.07 0.58
CA LEU A 30 14.39 -0.91 0.52
C LEU A 30 13.18 -0.26 1.24
N LEU A 31 13.39 0.37 2.39
CA LEU A 31 12.32 1.09 3.10
C LEU A 31 11.81 2.30 2.30
N GLU A 32 12.67 2.97 1.54
CA GLU A 32 12.28 4.04 0.62
C GLU A 32 11.42 3.49 -0.52
N ASP A 33 11.83 2.38 -1.12
CA ASP A 33 11.08 1.71 -2.20
C ASP A 33 9.69 1.25 -1.72
N ILE A 34 9.63 0.59 -0.55
CA ILE A 34 8.35 0.18 0.07
C ILE A 34 7.45 1.39 0.30
N ARG A 35 8.00 2.50 0.81
CA ARG A 35 7.24 3.73 1.03
C ARG A 35 6.71 4.30 -0.28
N SER A 36 7.55 4.42 -1.30
CA SER A 36 7.18 4.97 -2.60
C SER A 36 6.10 4.12 -3.27
N TYR A 37 6.32 2.80 -3.36
CA TYR A 37 5.35 1.84 -3.87
C TYR A 37 4.01 1.93 -3.13
N SER A 38 4.04 1.92 -1.79
CA SER A 38 2.83 1.95 -0.98
C SER A 38 2.06 3.26 -1.18
N LYS A 39 2.74 4.40 -1.32
CA LYS A 39 2.08 5.68 -1.65
C LYS A 39 1.38 5.63 -3.01
N GLN A 40 2.06 5.11 -4.04
CA GLN A 40 1.50 4.99 -5.38
C GLN A 40 0.29 4.03 -5.40
N ARG A 41 0.42 2.86 -4.75
CA ARG A 41 -0.70 1.91 -4.60
C ARG A 41 -1.87 2.53 -3.86
N ALA A 42 -1.62 3.26 -2.78
CA ALA A 42 -2.69 3.95 -2.06
C ALA A 42 -3.46 4.93 -2.96
N ALA A 43 -2.77 5.70 -3.80
CA ALA A 43 -3.41 6.62 -4.76
C ALA A 43 -4.29 5.86 -5.77
N ILE A 44 -3.74 4.82 -6.40
CA ILE A 44 -4.45 4.00 -7.39
C ILE A 44 -5.71 3.36 -6.79
N GLU A 45 -5.58 2.71 -5.63
CA GLU A 45 -6.71 2.05 -4.97
C GLU A 45 -7.80 3.04 -4.57
N ARG A 46 -7.42 4.26 -4.13
CA ARG A 46 -8.38 5.31 -3.78
C ARG A 46 -9.12 5.84 -5.00
N GLU A 47 -8.39 6.18 -6.07
CA GLU A 47 -8.97 6.70 -7.30
C GLU A 47 -9.91 5.69 -7.92
N TYR A 48 -9.49 4.42 -8.01
CA TYR A 48 -10.32 3.35 -8.54
C TYR A 48 -11.54 3.08 -7.66
N GLY A 49 -11.36 2.99 -6.34
CA GLY A 49 -12.47 2.81 -5.40
C GLY A 49 -13.51 3.92 -5.48
N GLN A 50 -13.07 5.18 -5.58
CA GLN A 50 -13.96 6.32 -5.77
C GLN A 50 -14.65 6.31 -7.13
N ALA A 51 -13.95 5.91 -8.20
CA ALA A 51 -14.56 5.78 -9.52
C ALA A 51 -15.68 4.74 -9.54
N LEU A 52 -15.49 3.58 -8.87
CA LEU A 52 -16.52 2.55 -8.70
C LEU A 52 -17.73 3.08 -7.92
N GLN A 53 -17.51 3.78 -6.81
CA GLN A 53 -18.60 4.38 -6.02
C GLN A 53 -19.38 5.43 -6.83
N ARG A 54 -18.68 6.31 -7.57
CA ARG A 54 -19.30 7.29 -8.45
C ARG A 54 -20.12 6.61 -9.55
N LEU A 55 -19.59 5.56 -10.17
CA LEU A 55 -20.29 4.78 -11.19
C LEU A 55 -21.57 4.17 -10.61
N ALA A 56 -21.47 3.42 -9.51
CA ALA A 56 -22.62 2.78 -8.88
C ALA A 56 -23.71 3.81 -8.50
N SER A 57 -23.32 4.96 -7.94
CA SER A 57 -24.27 6.01 -7.54
C SER A 57 -25.06 6.61 -8.70
N GLN A 58 -24.49 6.68 -9.91
CA GLN A 58 -25.20 7.16 -11.10
C GLN A 58 -26.32 6.21 -11.52
N PHE A 59 -26.11 4.90 -11.33
CA PHE A 59 -27.11 3.88 -11.69
C PHE A 59 -28.09 3.58 -10.56
N GLY A 60 -27.73 3.85 -9.30
CA GLY A 60 -28.64 3.71 -8.15
C GLY A 60 -29.67 4.84 -8.03
N LYS A 61 -29.36 6.06 -8.49
CA LYS A 61 -30.28 7.21 -8.46
C LYS A 61 -31.26 7.24 -9.63
N ARG A 62 -31.05 6.43 -10.67
CA ARG A 62 -31.86 6.44 -11.89
C ARG A 62 -33.04 5.49 -11.74
N ASP A 63 -34.25 6.03 -11.70
CA ASP A 63 -35.51 5.25 -11.70
C ASP A 63 -35.73 4.58 -13.06
N TRP A 64 -35.07 3.45 -13.26
CA TRP A 64 -35.18 2.63 -14.46
C TRP A 64 -36.53 1.93 -14.64
N GLN A 65 -37.42 2.00 -13.63
CA GLN A 65 -38.73 1.37 -13.68
C GLN A 65 -39.81 2.22 -14.36
N ARG A 66 -39.53 3.48 -14.75
CA ARG A 66 -40.55 4.42 -15.26
C ARG A 66 -41.09 4.13 -16.68
N GLY A 67 -40.99 2.90 -17.17
CA GLY A 67 -41.45 2.56 -18.53
C GLY A 67 -41.47 1.08 -18.92
N ARG A 68 -41.24 0.12 -18.01
CA ARG A 68 -41.39 -1.31 -18.33
C ARG A 68 -42.65 -1.85 -17.65
N GLY A 69 -43.67 -2.13 -18.46
CA GLY A 69 -44.88 -2.82 -18.03
C GLY A 69 -44.57 -4.19 -17.42
N GLU A 70 -45.45 -4.62 -16.51
CA GLU A 70 -45.31 -5.82 -15.69
C GLU A 70 -45.15 -7.09 -16.55
N ALA A 71 -43.92 -7.61 -16.62
CA ALA A 71 -43.64 -8.97 -17.04
C ALA A 71 -42.81 -9.64 -15.94
N GLY A 72 -43.24 -10.79 -15.43
CA GLY A 72 -42.68 -11.47 -14.26
C GLY A 72 -41.15 -11.68 -14.30
N ASP A 73 -40.56 -11.87 -15.48
CA ASP A 73 -39.10 -11.99 -15.67
C ASP A 73 -38.34 -10.67 -15.48
N SER A 74 -38.99 -9.53 -15.73
CA SER A 74 -38.37 -8.21 -15.53
C SER A 74 -38.07 -7.96 -14.06
N ARG A 75 -38.80 -8.59 -13.13
CA ARG A 75 -38.58 -8.45 -11.69
C ARG A 75 -37.29 -9.15 -11.25
N ASN A 76 -36.96 -10.31 -11.83
CA ASN A 76 -35.72 -11.02 -11.55
C ASN A 76 -34.51 -10.23 -12.10
N ALA A 77 -34.63 -9.70 -13.32
CA ALA A 77 -33.54 -8.99 -13.97
C ALA A 77 -33.24 -7.65 -13.27
N VAL A 78 -34.27 -6.95 -12.79
CA VAL A 78 -34.11 -5.74 -11.98
C VAL A 78 -33.46 -6.04 -10.63
N ALA A 79 -33.80 -7.17 -9.98
CA ALA A 79 -33.17 -7.57 -8.73
C ALA A 79 -31.69 -7.90 -8.92
N VAL A 80 -31.35 -8.67 -9.96
CA VAL A 80 -29.94 -8.96 -10.33
C VAL A 80 -29.18 -7.66 -10.60
N TRP A 81 -29.76 -6.75 -11.37
CA TRP A 81 -29.15 -5.45 -11.67
C TRP A 81 -28.89 -4.60 -10.42
N LYS A 82 -29.83 -4.56 -9.46
CA LYS A 82 -29.61 -3.91 -8.17
C LYS A 82 -28.45 -4.55 -7.41
N GLY A 83 -28.38 -5.88 -7.38
CA GLY A 83 -27.26 -6.61 -6.79
C GLY A 83 -25.90 -6.28 -7.41
N VAL A 84 -25.84 -6.07 -8.74
CA VAL A 84 -24.62 -5.62 -9.43
C VAL A 84 -24.21 -4.22 -8.98
N ILE A 85 -25.14 -3.29 -8.84
CA ILE A 85 -24.86 -1.91 -8.37
C ILE A 85 -24.36 -1.92 -6.92
N GLU A 86 -25.02 -2.69 -6.05
CA GLU A 86 -24.62 -2.86 -4.65
C GLU A 86 -23.23 -3.50 -4.55
N GLY A 87 -22.98 -4.56 -5.30
CA GLY A 87 -21.67 -5.22 -5.39
C GLY A 87 -20.57 -4.28 -5.89
N THR A 88 -20.88 -3.42 -6.85
CA THR A 88 -19.94 -2.39 -7.35
C THR A 88 -19.63 -1.34 -6.28
N THR A 89 -20.65 -0.91 -5.53
CA THR A 89 -20.47 0.02 -4.39
C THR A 89 -19.58 -0.60 -3.33
N HIS A 90 -19.84 -1.87 -2.98
CA HIS A 90 -19.05 -2.61 -2.01
C HIS A 90 -17.60 -2.79 -2.48
N ALA A 91 -17.38 -3.19 -3.73
CA ALA A 91 -16.05 -3.29 -4.31
C ALA A 91 -15.29 -1.95 -4.25
N GLY A 92 -15.97 -0.83 -4.52
CA GLY A 92 -15.41 0.50 -4.35
C GLY A 92 -14.98 0.79 -2.91
N GLN A 93 -15.79 0.42 -1.92
CA GLN A 93 -15.46 0.58 -0.50
C GLN A 93 -14.24 -0.26 -0.10
N VAL A 94 -14.17 -1.53 -0.52
CA VAL A 94 -13.02 -2.41 -0.24
C VAL A 94 -11.72 -1.79 -0.77
N ARG A 95 -11.75 -1.20 -1.96
CA ARG A 95 -10.61 -0.52 -2.58
C ARG A 95 -10.18 0.73 -1.79
N VAL A 96 -11.13 1.54 -1.33
CA VAL A 96 -10.84 2.70 -0.47
C VAL A 96 -10.20 2.26 0.85
N THR A 97 -10.71 1.19 1.48
CA THR A 97 -10.09 0.63 2.70
C THR A 97 -8.68 0.11 2.42
N ALA A 98 -8.45 -0.57 1.28
CA ALA A 98 -7.11 -1.04 0.89
C ALA A 98 -6.13 0.13 0.73
N SER A 99 -6.58 1.27 0.18
CA SER A 99 -5.77 2.49 0.10
C SER A 99 -5.29 2.96 1.48
N GLU A 100 -6.15 2.92 2.49
CA GLU A 100 -5.80 3.31 3.86
C GLU A 100 -4.74 2.38 4.45
N SER A 101 -4.85 1.07 4.22
CA SER A 101 -3.83 0.08 4.60
C SER A 101 -2.48 0.37 3.94
N TYR A 102 -2.45 0.68 2.63
CA TYR A 102 -1.20 1.07 1.96
C TYR A 102 -0.62 2.39 2.50
N ARG A 103 -1.46 3.36 2.84
CA ARG A 103 -1.01 4.61 3.46
C ARG A 103 -0.40 4.36 4.84
N ALA A 104 -0.96 3.44 5.63
CA ALA A 104 -0.38 3.02 6.89
C ALA A 104 0.99 2.36 6.70
N LEU A 105 1.13 1.45 5.72
CA LEU A 105 2.41 0.82 5.37
C LEU A 105 3.47 1.85 4.97
N ALA A 106 3.10 2.84 4.14
CA ALA A 106 4.01 3.92 3.77
C ALA A 106 4.50 4.73 4.99
N THR A 107 3.60 4.98 5.94
CA THR A 107 3.91 5.71 7.17
C THR A 107 4.85 4.91 8.07
N GLU A 108 4.60 3.60 8.21
CA GLU A 108 5.44 2.71 9.02
C GLU A 108 6.84 2.53 8.42
N ALA A 109 6.95 2.41 7.09
CA ALA A 109 8.24 2.37 6.41
C ALA A 109 9.06 3.65 6.66
N ALA A 110 8.42 4.82 6.57
CA ALA A 110 9.06 6.10 6.87
C ALA A 110 9.50 6.20 8.34
N ARG A 111 8.66 5.74 9.27
CA ARG A 111 8.98 5.72 10.71
C ARG A 111 10.17 4.81 11.00
N THR A 112 10.17 3.60 10.44
CA THR A 112 11.25 2.63 10.59
C THR A 112 12.57 3.18 10.06
N ALA A 113 12.55 3.81 8.88
CA ALA A 113 13.73 4.46 8.30
C ALA A 113 14.28 5.58 9.21
N ARG A 114 13.39 6.40 9.78
CA ARG A 114 13.79 7.48 10.71
C ARG A 114 14.44 6.93 11.97
N LEU A 115 13.83 5.93 12.60
CA LEU A 115 14.35 5.30 13.82
C LEU A 115 15.70 4.60 13.57
N SER A 116 15.88 3.99 12.40
CA SER A 116 17.17 3.41 11.98
C SER A 116 18.26 4.49 11.90
N LYS A 117 17.95 5.64 11.29
CA LYS A 117 18.86 6.78 11.20
C LYS A 117 19.19 7.40 12.57
N GLU A 118 18.20 7.54 13.46
CA GLU A 118 18.43 8.05 14.82
C GLU A 118 19.34 7.10 15.64
N ARG A 119 19.19 5.78 15.48
CA ARG A 119 20.07 4.80 16.13
C ARG A 119 21.52 4.87 15.65
N MET A 120 21.75 5.25 14.40
CA MET A 120 23.11 5.50 13.87
C MET A 120 23.76 6.69 14.55
N LEU A 121 23.06 7.83 14.60
CA LEU A 121 23.59 9.07 15.15
C LEU A 121 23.90 9.00 16.65
N LYS A 122 23.28 8.06 17.37
CA LYS A 122 23.55 7.81 18.80
C LYS A 122 24.69 6.81 19.06
N LYS A 123 25.20 6.15 18.01
CA LYS A 123 26.27 5.13 18.09
C LYS A 123 27.60 5.60 17.48
N GLY A 124 27.62 6.74 16.79
CA GLY A 124 28.83 7.43 16.35
C GLY A 124 29.20 8.55 17.32
#